data_AF-A0A4R8FPT5-F1
#
_entry.id   AF-A0A4R8FPT5-F1
#
_cell.length_a   1.000
_cell.length_b   1.000
_cell.length_c   1.000
_cell.angle_alpha   90.00
_cell.angle_beta   90.00
_cell.angle_gamma   90.00
#
_symmetry.space_group_name_H-M   'P 1'
#
loop_
_entity.id
_entity.type
_entity.pdbx_description
1 polymer ?
#
loop_
_entity_poly.entity_id
_entity_poly.type
_entity_poly.pdbx_seq_one_letter_code
_entity_poly.pdbx_strand_id
1 'polypeptide(L)'
;MKPDLAAWICAAGLALIAGASARADLVLGMVERTGCAYCVMWNREIAPIWPKTREGRTAPLRRIDLDAKLPEDVRLVSRPQFTPTFVLLRDGVEIGRLEGYPGEDFFWGLIGAMVQGQPEWAQTDEGE
;
A
#
# COMPACT_ATOMS: atom_id res chain seq x y z
N MET A 1 -48.97 43.57 -28.18
CA MET A 1 -48.71 42.11 -28.18
C MET A 1 -47.34 41.91 -27.53
N LYS A 2 -47.26 41.00 -26.56
CA LYS A 2 -46.19 40.85 -25.54
C LYS A 2 -44.76 40.79 -26.12
N PRO A 3 -43.75 41.34 -25.41
CA PRO A 3 -42.33 41.13 -25.71
C PRO A 3 -41.92 39.71 -25.30
N ASP A 4 -40.77 39.24 -25.76
CA ASP A 4 -39.80 38.41 -25.02
C ASP A 4 -38.60 38.18 -25.98
N LEU A 5 -37.64 39.11 -26.05
CA LEU A 5 -36.43 39.18 -25.23
C LEU A 5 -35.61 37.89 -25.18
N ALA A 6 -34.37 38.03 -25.63
CA ALA A 6 -33.18 37.26 -25.25
C ALA A 6 -33.20 35.77 -25.64
N ALA A 7 -32.40 35.37 -26.64
CA ALA A 7 -31.00 35.05 -26.39
C ALA A 7 -30.83 34.12 -25.18
N TRP A 8 -31.05 32.82 -25.38
CA TRP A 8 -30.49 31.80 -24.51
C TRP A 8 -29.43 31.03 -25.28
N ILE A 9 -28.22 31.60 -25.24
CA ILE A 9 -26.99 30.84 -25.32
C ILE A 9 -26.99 29.90 -24.10
N CYS A 10 -27.11 28.59 -24.31
CA CYS A 10 -26.56 27.62 -23.36
C CYS A 10 -25.64 26.69 -24.13
N ALA A 11 -24.39 27.16 -24.24
CA ALA A 11 -23.25 26.41 -24.71
C ALA A 11 -23.02 25.16 -23.84
N ALA A 12 -22.64 24.07 -24.51
CA ALA A 12 -21.70 23.04 -24.07
C ALA A 12 -21.63 22.75 -22.56
N GLY A 13 -22.49 21.85 -22.08
CA GLY A 13 -22.22 21.08 -20.87
C GLY A 13 -21.22 19.96 -21.17
N LEU A 14 -19.94 20.30 -21.43
CA LEU A 14 -18.86 19.32 -21.38
C LEU A 14 -18.67 18.96 -19.90
N ALA A 15 -19.35 17.88 -19.46
CA ALA A 15 -19.16 17.32 -18.14
C ALA A 15 -17.68 16.92 -18.00
N LEU A 16 -16.91 17.76 -17.32
CA LEU A 16 -15.61 17.40 -16.78
C LEU A 16 -15.86 16.29 -15.77
N ILE A 17 -15.79 15.04 -16.23
CA ILE A 17 -15.55 13.90 -15.35
C ILE A 17 -14.13 14.13 -14.85
N ALA A 18 -13.99 14.87 -13.76
CA ALA A 18 -12.79 14.87 -12.96
C ALA A 18 -12.63 13.42 -12.49
N GLY A 19 -11.78 12.67 -13.20
CA GLY A 19 -11.44 11.31 -12.81
C GLY A 19 -10.86 11.39 -11.40
N ALA A 20 -11.64 10.95 -10.41
CA ALA A 20 -11.06 10.56 -9.15
C ALA A 20 -10.02 9.48 -9.51
N SER A 21 -8.74 9.84 -9.42
CA SER A 21 -7.68 8.86 -9.49
C SER A 21 -7.98 7.86 -8.38
N ALA A 22 -8.46 6.67 -8.73
CA ALA A 22 -8.59 5.60 -7.77
C ALA A 22 -7.16 5.33 -7.26
N ARG A 23 -6.86 5.80 -6.06
CA ARG A 23 -5.56 5.58 -5.43
C ARG A 23 -5.46 4.09 -5.20
N ALA A 24 -4.52 3.45 -5.87
CA ALA A 24 -4.23 2.04 -5.61
C ALA A 24 -3.77 1.91 -4.16
N ASP A 25 -4.30 0.91 -3.46
CA ASP A 25 -3.98 0.69 -2.04
C ASP A 25 -2.70 -0.13 -1.96
N LEU A 26 -1.58 0.55 -1.69
CA LEU A 26 -0.30 -0.09 -1.43
C LEU A 26 -0.25 -0.53 0.05
N VAL A 27 0.06 -1.80 0.29
CA VAL A 27 0.07 -2.40 1.64
C VAL A 27 1.33 -3.24 1.83
N LEU A 28 1.96 -3.13 3.00
CA LEU A 28 3.02 -4.04 3.41
C LEU A 28 2.41 -5.19 4.23
N GLY A 29 2.20 -6.33 3.59
CA GLY A 29 1.75 -7.56 4.25
C GLY A 29 2.90 -8.25 4.98
N MET A 30 2.90 -8.26 6.31
CA MET A 30 3.81 -9.10 7.08
C MET A 30 3.18 -10.46 7.32
N VAL A 31 3.71 -11.46 6.63
CA VAL A 31 3.36 -12.86 6.80
C VAL A 31 4.15 -13.42 7.98
N GLU A 32 3.44 -13.85 9.00
CA GLU A 32 4.00 -14.33 10.26
C GLU A 32 3.32 -15.61 10.73
N ARG A 33 3.88 -16.23 11.76
CA ARG A 33 3.28 -17.39 12.43
C ARG A 33 3.65 -17.42 13.90
N THR A 34 2.88 -18.15 14.70
CA THR A 34 3.18 -18.36 16.12
C THR A 34 4.55 -19.02 16.30
N GLY A 35 5.34 -18.52 17.26
CA GLY A 35 6.68 -19.05 17.57
C GLY A 35 7.82 -18.50 16.70
N CYS A 36 7.53 -17.60 15.75
CA CYS A 36 8.54 -16.97 14.92
C CYS A 36 9.39 -15.94 15.71
N ALA A 37 10.61 -16.30 16.10
CA ALA A 37 11.53 -15.43 16.84
C ALA A 37 11.86 -14.12 16.10
N TYR A 38 12.10 -14.20 14.78
CA TYR A 38 12.40 -13.02 13.96
C TYR A 38 11.19 -12.09 13.77
N CYS A 39 9.97 -12.62 13.78
CA CYS A 39 8.76 -11.82 13.75
C CYS A 39 8.64 -11.01 15.05
N VAL A 40 8.93 -11.63 16.20
CA VAL A 40 8.98 -10.94 17.50
C VAL A 40 10.06 -9.86 17.51
N MET A 41 11.24 -10.13 16.96
CA MET A 41 12.30 -9.13 16.83
C MET A 41 11.85 -7.92 16.00
N TRP A 42 11.31 -8.15 14.80
CA TRP A 42 10.79 -7.07 13.95
C TRP A 42 9.66 -6.29 14.64
N ASN A 43 8.78 -6.97 15.37
CA ASN A 43 7.69 -6.36 16.12
C ASN A 43 8.17 -5.43 17.23
N ARG A 44 9.31 -5.73 17.85
CA ARG A 44 9.91 -4.90 18.89
C ARG A 44 10.63 -3.69 18.29
N GLU A 45 11.36 -3.91 17.21
CA GLU A 45 12.30 -2.94 16.66
C GLU A 45 11.64 -1.98 15.66
N ILE A 46 10.83 -2.51 14.74
CA ILE A 46 10.35 -1.76 13.57
C ILE A 46 8.85 -1.45 13.64
N ALA A 47 8.01 -2.40 14.04
CA ALA A 47 6.55 -2.23 14.01
C ALA A 47 6.03 -0.93 14.68
N PRO A 48 6.57 -0.48 15.83
CA PRO A 48 6.13 0.76 16.48
C PRO A 48 6.59 2.03 15.75
N ILE A 49 7.62 1.91 14.90
CA ILE A 49 8.22 3.00 14.13
C ILE A 49 7.53 3.12 12.77
N TRP A 50 7.25 1.98 12.11
CA TRP A 50 6.70 1.89 10.76
C TRP A 50 5.59 2.91 10.44
N PRO A 51 4.46 2.99 11.18
CA PRO A 51 3.38 3.92 10.85
C PRO A 51 3.76 5.41 10.98
N LYS A 52 4.90 5.72 11.61
CA LYS A 52 5.42 7.09 11.78
C LYS A 52 6.33 7.50 10.62
N THR A 53 6.81 6.56 9.82
CA THR A 53 7.68 6.85 8.67
C THR A 53 6.85 7.12 7.43
N ARG A 54 7.51 7.69 6.41
CA ARG A 54 6.85 7.91 5.12
C ARG A 54 6.57 6.59 4.42
N GLU A 55 7.46 5.61 4.55
CA GLU A 55 7.29 4.26 4.01
C GLU A 55 6.04 3.61 4.59
N GLY A 56 5.84 3.67 5.91
CA GLY A 56 4.66 3.06 6.51
C GLY A 56 3.37 3.82 6.33
N ARG A 57 3.42 5.14 6.05
CA ARG A 57 2.25 5.88 5.55
C ARG A 57 1.92 5.52 4.10
N THR A 58 2.94 5.27 3.27
CA THR A 58 2.76 4.90 1.86
C THR A 58 2.29 3.46 1.71
N ALA A 59 2.82 2.54 2.51
CA ALA A 59 2.46 1.13 2.55
C ALA A 59 2.10 0.71 3.99
N PRO A 60 0.86 0.98 4.45
CA PRO A 60 0.41 0.57 5.77
C PRO A 60 0.61 -0.93 6.03
N LEU A 61 0.98 -1.27 7.26
CA LEU A 61 1.25 -2.64 7.65
C LEU A 61 -0.05 -3.44 7.80
N ARG A 62 -0.11 -4.61 7.18
CA ARG A 62 -1.16 -5.62 7.40
C ARG A 62 -0.54 -6.92 7.87
N ARG A 63 -1.11 -7.52 8.93
CA ARG A 63 -0.67 -8.85 9.41
C ARG A 63 -1.40 -9.95 8.67
N ILE A 64 -0.65 -10.99 8.29
CA ILE A 64 -1.18 -12.18 7.61
C ILE A 64 -0.62 -13.41 8.33
N ASP A 65 -1.50 -14.26 8.84
CA ASP A 65 -1.08 -15.51 9.47
C ASP A 65 -0.83 -16.57 8.40
N LEU A 66 0.39 -17.10 8.35
CA LEU A 66 0.82 -18.14 7.41
C LEU A 66 0.02 -19.44 7.60
N ASP A 67 -0.37 -19.76 8.84
CA ASP A 67 -1.03 -21.01 9.18
C ASP A 67 -2.57 -20.93 8.95
N ALA A 68 -3.10 -19.74 8.63
CA ALA A 68 -4.51 -19.51 8.33
C ALA A 68 -4.83 -19.57 6.82
N LYS A 69 -6.12 -19.53 6.47
CA LYS A 69 -6.57 -19.30 5.09
C LYS A 69 -6.11 -17.91 4.66
N LEU A 70 -5.50 -17.80 3.47
CA LEU A 70 -5.11 -16.52 2.89
C LEU A 70 -6.38 -15.63 2.75
N PRO A 71 -6.33 -14.35 3.15
CA PRO A 71 -7.45 -13.43 2.95
C PRO A 71 -7.92 -13.40 1.50
N GLU A 72 -9.22 -13.30 1.28
CA GLU A 72 -9.83 -13.45 -0.06
C GLU A 72 -9.44 -12.33 -1.02
N ASP A 73 -9.05 -11.18 -0.48
CA ASP A 73 -8.57 -10.01 -1.19
C ASP A 73 -7.06 -10.03 -1.46
N VAL A 74 -6.32 -11.09 -1.04
CA VAL A 74 -4.87 -11.18 -1.22
C VAL A 74 -4.52 -12.26 -2.24
N ARG A 75 -3.70 -11.89 -3.23
CA ARG A 75 -3.19 -12.77 -4.28
C ARG A 75 -1.66 -12.76 -4.26
N LEU A 76 -1.08 -13.86 -3.79
CA LEU A 76 0.38 -14.04 -3.74
C LEU A 76 0.86 -14.78 -4.99
N VAL A 77 2.07 -14.45 -5.45
CA VAL A 77 2.77 -15.16 -6.55
C VAL A 77 3.06 -16.60 -6.15
N SER A 78 3.42 -16.81 -4.89
CA SER A 78 3.65 -18.13 -4.30
C SER A 78 3.40 -18.11 -2.79
N ARG A 79 3.12 -19.26 -2.19
CA ARG A 79 2.99 -19.37 -0.72
C ARG A 79 4.34 -19.08 -0.06
N PRO A 80 4.43 -18.10 0.88
CA PRO A 80 5.66 -17.84 1.63
C PRO A 80 6.13 -19.08 2.40
N GLN A 81 7.43 -19.34 2.39
CA GLN A 81 8.04 -20.48 3.09
C GLN A 81 8.76 -20.06 4.38
N PHE A 82 9.06 -18.77 4.52
CA PHE A 82 9.80 -18.21 5.65
C PHE A 82 8.97 -17.16 6.39
N THR A 83 9.22 -17.00 7.68
CA THR A 83 8.62 -15.94 8.51
C THR A 83 9.70 -15.18 9.27
N PRO A 84 9.64 -13.83 9.32
CA PRO A 84 8.66 -13.00 8.63
C PRO A 84 8.94 -12.95 7.12
N THR A 85 7.88 -12.87 6.32
CA THR A 85 7.98 -12.45 4.91
C THR A 85 7.17 -11.18 4.75
N PHE A 86 7.79 -10.14 4.18
CA PHE A 86 7.15 -8.86 3.92
C PHE A 86 6.78 -8.79 2.46
N VAL A 87 5.48 -8.84 2.15
CA VAL A 87 4.94 -8.80 0.80
C VAL A 87 4.41 -7.40 0.53
N LEU A 88 4.90 -6.75 -0.52
CA LEU A 88 4.30 -5.52 -1.00
C LEU A 88 3.13 -5.86 -1.92
N LEU A 89 1.94 -5.41 -1.53
CA LEU A 89 0.69 -5.63 -2.23
C LEU A 89 0.24 -4.32 -2.85
N ARG A 90 -0.16 -4.34 -4.12
CA ARG A 90 -0.92 -3.28 -4.77
C ARG A 90 -2.30 -3.83 -5.10
N ASP A 91 -3.34 -3.22 -4.56
CA ASP A 91 -4.73 -3.66 -4.75
C ASP A 91 -4.91 -5.16 -4.42
N GLY A 92 -4.23 -5.59 -3.34
CA GLY A 92 -4.25 -6.98 -2.89
C GLY A 92 -3.38 -7.96 -3.70
N VAL A 93 -2.73 -7.52 -4.78
CA VAL A 93 -1.87 -8.36 -5.61
C VAL A 93 -0.40 -8.12 -5.24
N GLU A 94 0.33 -9.21 -5.02
CA GLU A 94 1.76 -9.16 -4.78
C GLU A 94 2.54 -8.58 -5.97
N ILE A 95 3.37 -7.57 -5.68
CA ILE A 95 4.28 -6.93 -6.64
C ILE A 95 5.76 -7.07 -6.24
N GLY A 96 6.04 -7.59 -5.04
CA GLY A 96 7.38 -7.85 -4.54
C GLY A 96 7.36 -8.39 -3.12
N ARG A 97 8.47 -8.99 -2.67
CA ARG A 97 8.61 -9.43 -1.28
C ARG A 97 10.05 -9.37 -0.77
N LEU A 98 10.20 -9.31 0.54
CA LEU A 98 11.43 -9.55 1.29
C LEU A 98 11.20 -10.73 2.24
N GLU A 99 12.07 -11.75 2.16
CA GLU A 99 12.00 -12.92 3.04
C GLU A 99 13.03 -12.81 4.16
N GLY A 100 12.57 -12.92 5.40
CA GLY A 100 13.39 -12.83 6.60
C GLY A 100 13.58 -11.42 7.15
N TYR A 101 14.18 -11.36 8.34
CA TYR A 101 14.55 -10.13 9.02
C TYR A 101 15.91 -10.31 9.72
N PRO A 102 17.03 -10.00 9.04
CA PRO A 102 18.36 -10.12 9.64
C PRO A 102 18.72 -8.93 10.56
N GLY A 103 18.00 -7.80 10.44
CA GLY A 103 18.22 -6.59 11.24
C GLY A 103 17.64 -5.34 10.57
N GLU A 104 17.63 -4.23 11.30
CA GLU A 104 16.99 -2.98 10.88
C GLU A 104 17.59 -2.37 9.62
N ASP A 105 18.92 -2.32 9.50
CA ASP A 105 19.61 -1.69 8.35
C ASP A 105 19.25 -2.38 7.04
N PHE A 106 19.18 -3.72 7.06
CA PHE A 106 18.77 -4.51 5.89
C PHE A 106 17.30 -4.29 5.55
N PHE A 107 16.44 -4.23 6.57
CA PHE A 107 15.01 -4.01 6.38
C PHE A 107 14.78 -2.64 5.73
N TRP A 108 15.33 -1.56 6.29
CA TRP A 108 15.17 -0.21 5.76
C TRP A 108 15.77 -0.06 4.36
N GLY A 109 16.94 -0.64 4.11
CA GLY A 109 17.57 -0.58 2.78
C GLY A 109 16.73 -1.26 1.69
N LEU A 110 16.23 -2.47 1.95
CA LEU A 110 15.52 -3.27 0.94
C LEU A 110 14.04 -2.92 0.81
N ILE A 111 13.30 -2.83 1.93
CA ILE A 111 11.89 -2.42 1.90
C ILE A 111 11.76 -0.97 1.48
N GLY A 112 12.63 -0.09 1.97
CA GLY A 112 12.63 1.33 1.60
C GLY A 112 12.74 1.49 0.09
N ALA A 113 13.74 0.86 -0.55
CA ALA A 113 13.88 0.88 -2.00
C ALA A 113 12.65 0.31 -2.73
N MET A 114 12.08 -0.79 -2.23
CA MET A 114 10.90 -1.41 -2.83
C MET A 114 9.66 -0.51 -2.78
N VAL A 115 9.44 0.19 -1.66
CA VAL A 115 8.31 1.14 -1.49
C VAL A 115 8.55 2.43 -2.28
N GLN A 116 9.77 2.98 -2.23
CA GLN A 116 10.13 4.22 -2.95
C GLN A 116 10.06 4.07 -4.47
N GLY A 117 10.26 2.85 -4.99
CA GLY A 117 10.10 2.54 -6.41
C GLY A 117 8.64 2.54 -6.90
N GLN A 118 7.66 2.75 -6.03
CA GLN A 118 6.24 2.72 -6.39
C GLN A 118 5.67 4.11 -6.71
N PRO A 119 4.72 4.24 -7.66
CA PRO A 119 4.02 5.50 -7.92
C PRO A 119 3.32 6.10 -6.69
N GLU A 120 2.87 5.27 -5.75
CA GLU A 120 2.19 5.69 -4.52
C GLU A 120 3.11 6.48 -3.58
N TRP A 121 4.43 6.27 -3.66
CA TRP A 121 5.42 7.03 -2.90
C TRP A 121 5.40 8.52 -3.28
N ALA A 122 5.38 8.84 -4.58
CA ALA A 122 5.35 10.22 -5.08
C ALA A 122 4.08 10.95 -4.64
N GLN A 123 2.93 10.25 -4.64
CA GLN A 123 1.63 10.81 -4.26
C GLN A 123 1.50 11.06 -2.76
N THR A 124 2.35 10.47 -1.92
CA THR A 124 2.37 10.75 -0.48
C THR A 124 2.96 12.14 -0.18
N ASP A 125 3.69 12.77 -1.11
CA ASP A 125 4.26 14.12 -0.94
C ASP A 125 3.29 15.25 -1.31
N GLU A 126 2.27 15.00 -2.14
CA GLU A 126 1.37 16.05 -2.64
C GLU A 126 0.24 16.42 -1.66
N GLY A 127 0.15 15.72 -0.53
CA GLY A 127 -0.95 15.84 0.45
C GLY A 127 -0.58 16.52 1.78
N GLU A 128 0.64 17.04 1.91
CA GLU A 128 1.13 17.85 3.05
C GLU A 128 1.24 19.33 2.66
#